data_AF-A0A509L747-F1
#
_entry.id   AF-A0A509L747-F1
#
_cell.length_a   1.000
_cell.length_b   1.000
_cell.length_c   1.000
_cell.angle_alpha   90.00
_cell.angle_beta   90.00
_cell.angle_gamma   90.00
#
_symmetry.space_group_name_H-M   'P 1'
#
loop_
_entity.id
_entity.type
_entity.pdbx_description
1 polymer ?
#
loop_
_entity_poly.entity_id
_entity_poly.type
_entity_poly.pdbx_seq_one_letter_code
_entity_poly.pdbx_strand_id
1 'polypeptide(L)'
;MQFVFFKNQFAPYLPSIIKSVLIVLIICCVLIQPMRTISFDSHSLTRIDEKCIKYLDQTLLRATIAYGLCRATNAAVSFLQEIDVGFEAIGTITLNPFEFLDPLNDLVERFSWILLAAMASIGI
;
A
#
# COMPACT_ATOMS: atom_id res chain seq x y z
N MET A 1 -3.59 51.06 -31.49
CA MET A 1 -2.58 51.13 -30.40
C MET A 1 -2.76 50.02 -29.35
N GLN A 2 -3.99 49.63 -28.97
CA GLN A 2 -4.25 48.53 -28.01
C GLN A 2 -3.70 47.15 -28.41
N PHE A 3 -3.69 46.81 -29.71
CA PHE A 3 -3.22 45.50 -30.20
C PHE A 3 -1.71 45.25 -29.99
N VAL A 4 -0.89 46.32 -30.03
CA VAL A 4 0.56 46.25 -29.80
C VAL A 4 0.88 46.10 -28.32
N PHE A 5 0.08 46.75 -27.46
CA PHE A 5 0.22 46.65 -26.01
C PHE A 5 -0.11 45.24 -25.51
N PHE A 6 -1.12 44.59 -26.07
CA PHE A 6 -1.46 43.20 -25.76
C PHE A 6 -0.35 42.24 -26.19
N LYS A 7 0.19 42.38 -27.40
CA LYS A 7 1.28 41.52 -27.90
C LYS A 7 2.54 41.56 -27.00
N ASN A 8 2.88 42.72 -26.45
CA ASN A 8 4.10 42.88 -25.64
C ASN A 8 3.97 42.29 -24.22
N GLN A 9 2.75 42.21 -23.68
CA GLN A 9 2.50 41.60 -22.36
C GLN A 9 2.49 40.06 -22.41
N PHE A 10 2.03 39.46 -23.53
CA PHE A 10 1.93 38.00 -23.67
C PHE A 10 3.17 37.33 -24.29
N ALA A 11 3.99 38.08 -25.03
CA ALA A 11 5.23 37.58 -25.63
C ALA A 11 6.19 36.82 -24.69
N PRO A 12 6.45 37.26 -23.44
CA PRO A 12 7.37 36.55 -22.55
C PRO A 12 6.79 35.21 -22.01
N TYR A 13 5.47 35.05 -21.97
CA TYR A 13 4.81 33.84 -21.47
C TYR A 13 4.54 32.79 -22.56
N LEU A 14 4.59 33.20 -23.82
CA LEU A 14 4.33 32.36 -24.99
C LEU A 14 5.09 31.01 -25.02
N PRO A 15 6.43 30.95 -24.77
CA PRO A 15 7.15 29.68 -24.80
C PRO A 15 6.75 28.72 -23.66
N SER A 16 6.38 29.23 -22.48
CA SER A 16 5.90 28.40 -21.36
C SER A 16 4.51 27.83 -21.63
N ILE A 17 3.62 28.61 -22.26
CA ILE A 17 2.28 28.14 -22.67
C ILE A 17 2.41 27.04 -23.73
N ILE A 18 3.30 27.21 -24.73
CA ILE A 18 3.51 26.21 -25.77
C ILE A 18 4.02 24.89 -25.16
N LYS A 19 4.96 24.94 -24.21
CA LYS A 19 5.47 23.74 -23.54
C LYS A 19 4.40 23.02 -22.72
N SER A 20 3.57 23.75 -21.97
CA SER A 20 2.50 23.12 -21.19
C SER A 20 1.45 22.49 -22.09
N VAL A 21 1.06 23.16 -23.18
CA VAL A 21 0.12 22.62 -24.17
C VAL A 21 0.69 21.35 -24.82
N LEU A 22 1.98 21.31 -25.13
CA LEU A 22 2.63 20.13 -25.70
C LEU A 22 2.61 18.94 -24.74
N ILE A 23 2.92 19.17 -23.45
CA ILE A 23 2.86 18.13 -22.41
C ILE A 23 1.43 17.61 -22.25
N VAL A 24 0.45 18.50 -22.16
CA VAL A 24 -0.96 18.13 -22.05
C VAL A 24 -1.40 17.33 -23.27
N LEU A 25 -0.96 17.70 -24.47
CA LEU A 25 -1.30 17.00 -25.71
C LEU A 25 -0.67 15.60 -25.75
N ILE A 26 0.57 15.44 -25.29
CA ILE A 26 1.23 14.14 -25.16
C ILE A 26 0.49 13.25 -24.14
N ILE A 27 0.15 13.79 -22.97
CA ILE A 27 -0.62 13.07 -21.94
C ILE A 27 -1.99 12.65 -22.51
N CYS A 28 -2.69 13.57 -23.17
CA CYS A 28 -3.99 13.31 -23.78
C CYS A 28 -3.88 12.22 -24.87
N CYS A 29 -2.83 12.26 -25.70
CA CYS A 29 -2.54 11.22 -26.69
C CYS A 29 -2.30 9.83 -26.08
N VAL A 30 -1.66 9.75 -24.91
CA VAL A 30 -1.45 8.47 -24.18
C VAL A 30 -2.74 7.96 -23.53
N LEU A 31 -3.63 8.86 -23.10
CA LEU A 31 -4.89 8.49 -22.47
C LEU A 31 -5.94 7.97 -23.47
N ILE A 32 -5.85 8.39 -24.74
CA ILE A 32 -6.73 7.95 -25.82
C ILE A 32 -6.54 6.44 -26.09
N GLN A 33 -7.58 5.65 -25.77
CA GLN A 33 -7.62 4.18 -25.85
C GLN A 33 -6.94 3.53 -27.07
N PRO A 34 -7.18 3.95 -28.34
CA PRO A 34 -6.63 3.28 -29.51
C PRO A 34 -5.09 3.35 -29.62
N MET A 35 -4.46 4.42 -29.14
CA MET A 35 -3.00 4.56 -29.13
C MET A 35 -2.36 3.68 -28.06
N ARG A 36 -3.05 3.49 -26.92
CA ARG A 36 -2.60 2.59 -25.84
C ARG A 36 -2.56 1.14 -26.31
N THR A 37 -3.59 0.67 -27.02
CA THR A 37 -3.62 -0.69 -27.58
C THR A 37 -2.50 -0.92 -28.60
N ILE A 38 -2.21 0.01 -29.50
CA ILE A 38 -1.14 -0.18 -30.50
C ILE A 38 0.26 -0.23 -29.86
N SER A 39 0.48 0.55 -28.79
CA SER A 39 1.80 0.69 -28.16
C SER A 39 2.06 -0.29 -27.00
N PHE A 40 1.01 -0.74 -26.29
CA PHE A 40 1.14 -1.58 -25.09
C PHE A 40 0.57 -2.99 -25.25
N ASP A 41 -0.27 -3.27 -26.26
CA ASP A 41 -0.79 -4.61 -26.55
C ASP A 41 0.21 -5.44 -27.36
N SER A 42 1.48 -5.40 -26.94
CA SER A 42 2.46 -6.35 -27.46
C SER A 42 2.29 -7.65 -26.68
N HIS A 43 2.26 -8.77 -27.41
CA HIS A 43 2.08 -10.12 -26.85
C HIS A 43 3.00 -10.43 -25.64
N SER A 44 4.20 -9.85 -25.61
CA SER A 44 5.15 -10.00 -24.51
C SER A 44 4.79 -9.16 -23.28
N LEU A 45 4.32 -7.92 -23.46
CA LEU A 45 3.92 -7.05 -22.35
C LEU A 45 2.66 -7.60 -21.66
N THR A 46 1.66 -8.03 -22.42
CA THR A 46 0.43 -8.63 -21.88
C THR A 46 0.72 -9.86 -21.03
N ARG A 47 1.66 -10.72 -21.47
CA ARG A 47 2.08 -11.91 -20.69
C ARG A 47 2.82 -11.56 -19.39
N ILE A 48 3.62 -10.50 -19.39
CA ILE A 48 4.30 -10.03 -18.18
C ILE A 48 3.26 -9.45 -17.23
N ASP A 49 2.33 -8.66 -17.74
CA ASP A 49 1.25 -8.05 -16.96
C ASP A 49 0.36 -9.11 -16.31
N GLU A 50 -0.08 -10.12 -17.07
CA GLU A 50 -0.83 -11.27 -16.54
C GLU A 50 -0.07 -12.01 -15.44
N LYS A 51 1.24 -12.19 -15.58
CA LYS A 51 2.08 -12.83 -14.55
C LYS A 51 2.22 -11.95 -13.32
N CYS A 52 2.41 -10.64 -13.49
CA CYS A 52 2.46 -9.67 -12.41
C CYS A 52 1.15 -9.65 -11.63
N ILE A 53 0.00 -9.55 -12.31
CA ILE A 53 -1.32 -9.57 -11.67
C ILE A 53 -1.50 -10.86 -10.88
N LYS A 54 -1.23 -12.03 -11.47
CA LYS A 54 -1.32 -13.31 -10.75
C LYS A 54 -0.40 -13.38 -9.54
N TYR A 55 0.81 -12.85 -9.64
CA TYR A 55 1.76 -12.81 -8.53
C TYR A 55 1.28 -11.88 -7.40
N LEU A 56 0.76 -10.70 -7.74
CA LEU A 56 0.22 -9.75 -6.77
C LEU A 56 -1.02 -10.32 -6.07
N ASP A 57 -1.95 -10.92 -6.81
CA ASP A 57 -3.13 -11.59 -6.24
C ASP A 57 -2.75 -12.68 -5.25
N GLN A 58 -1.80 -13.55 -5.63
CA GLN A 58 -1.32 -14.62 -4.75
C GLN A 58 -0.63 -14.06 -3.51
N THR A 59 0.13 -12.98 -3.65
CA THR A 59 0.83 -12.34 -2.54
C THR A 59 -0.16 -11.68 -1.59
N LEU A 60 -1.16 -10.96 -2.11
CA LEU A 60 -2.22 -10.33 -1.32
C LEU A 60 -3.03 -11.37 -0.55
N LEU A 61 -3.41 -12.48 -1.21
CA LEU A 61 -4.12 -13.59 -0.57
C LEU A 61 -3.31 -14.18 0.59
N ARG A 62 -2.03 -14.48 0.37
CA ARG A 62 -1.14 -15.03 1.41
C ARG A 62 -0.95 -14.07 2.57
N ALA A 63 -0.74 -12.78 2.28
CA ALA A 63 -0.59 -11.74 3.30
C ALA A 63 -1.87 -11.58 4.14
N THR A 64 -3.05 -11.66 3.50
CA THR A 64 -4.36 -11.58 4.19
C THR A 64 -4.56 -12.75 5.13
N ILE A 65 -4.29 -13.98 4.66
CA ILE A 65 -4.38 -15.18 5.49
C ILE A 65 -3.41 -15.08 6.67
N ALA A 66 -2.15 -14.73 6.41
CA ALA A 66 -1.14 -14.57 7.45
C ALA A 66 -1.53 -13.50 8.47
N TYR A 67 -2.07 -12.35 8.02
CA TYR A 67 -2.54 -11.28 8.90
C TYR A 67 -3.66 -11.75 9.82
N GLY A 68 -4.64 -12.47 9.26
CA GLY A 68 -5.72 -13.08 10.03
C GLY A 68 -5.20 -14.05 11.09
N LEU A 69 -4.23 -14.90 10.73
CA LEU A 69 -3.58 -15.81 11.67
C LEU A 69 -2.85 -15.07 12.79
N CYS A 70 -2.11 -14.00 12.47
CA CYS A 70 -1.44 -13.19 13.49
C CYS A 70 -2.44 -12.57 14.47
N ARG A 71 -3.57 -12.05 13.98
CA ARG A 71 -4.63 -11.49 14.84
C ARG A 71 -5.30 -12.56 15.69
N ALA A 72 -5.55 -13.74 15.14
CA ALA A 72 -6.09 -14.86 15.90
C ALA A 72 -5.12 -15.33 17.00
N THR A 73 -3.84 -15.46 16.69
CA THR A 73 -2.80 -15.79 17.68
C THR A 73 -2.69 -14.72 18.76
N ASN A 74 -2.65 -13.43 18.38
CA ASN A 74 -2.64 -12.31 19.33
C ASN A 74 -3.84 -12.41 20.29
N ALA A 75 -5.05 -12.61 19.77
CA ALA A 75 -6.25 -12.75 20.59
C ALA A 75 -6.18 -13.98 21.53
N ALA A 76 -5.66 -15.12 21.04
CA ALA A 76 -5.50 -16.31 21.85
C ALA A 76 -4.47 -16.13 22.99
N VAL A 77 -3.34 -15.48 22.70
CA VAL A 77 -2.31 -15.20 23.72
C VAL A 77 -2.83 -14.21 24.75
N SER A 78 -3.45 -13.10 24.32
CA SER A 78 -4.04 -12.13 25.24
C SER A 78 -5.11 -12.78 26.13
N PHE A 79 -5.93 -13.68 25.58
CA PHE A 79 -6.91 -14.43 26.37
C PHE A 79 -6.26 -15.33 27.43
N LEU A 80 -5.16 -16.02 27.09
CA LEU A 80 -4.43 -16.85 28.06
C LEU A 80 -3.80 -15.99 29.17
N GLN A 81 -3.30 -14.81 28.84
CA GLN A 81 -2.72 -13.87 29.80
C GLN A 81 -3.76 -13.24 30.73
N GLU A 82 -5.00 -13.11 30.27
CA GLU A 82 -6.14 -12.67 31.09
C GLU A 82 -6.56 -13.72 32.15
N ILE A 83 -6.12 -14.98 32.02
CA ILE A 83 -6.38 -16.05 33.00
C ILE A 83 -5.47 -15.82 34.23
N ASP A 84 -5.81 -14.79 34.99
CA ASP A 84 -5.29 -14.55 36.33
C ASP A 84 -6.11 -15.35 37.34
N VAL A 85 -5.78 -16.64 37.46
CA VAL A 85 -6.16 -17.36 38.67
C VAL A 85 -5.26 -16.79 39.76
N GLY A 86 -5.73 -15.76 40.48
CA GLY A 86 -4.97 -14.94 41.43
C GLY A 86 -3.99 -15.74 42.29
N PHE A 87 -2.79 -15.97 41.77
CA PHE A 87 -1.66 -16.49 42.51
C PHE A 87 -1.03 -15.27 43.17
N GLU A 88 -1.66 -14.82 44.25
CA GLU A 88 -1.04 -13.90 45.19
C GLU A 88 0.11 -14.66 45.87
N ALA A 89 1.29 -14.63 45.24
CA ALA A 89 2.50 -15.05 45.91
C ALA A 89 2.72 -14.12 47.10
N ILE A 90 3.06 -14.70 48.25
CA ILE A 90 3.20 -14.04 49.56
C ILE A 90 3.79 -12.62 49.42
N GLY A 91 2.94 -11.62 49.64
CA GLY A 91 3.29 -10.19 49.65
C GLY A 91 3.25 -9.52 48.28
N THR A 92 2.11 -8.97 47.86
CA THR A 92 1.90 -8.02 46.73
C THR A 92 2.45 -8.39 45.35
N ILE A 93 3.16 -9.50 45.19
CA ILE A 93 3.72 -9.95 43.92
C ILE A 93 2.66 -10.84 43.26
N THR A 94 1.92 -10.26 42.32
CA THR A 94 1.10 -11.01 41.37
C THR A 94 2.05 -11.69 40.38
N LEU A 95 1.95 -13.02 40.27
CA LEU A 95 2.67 -13.79 39.25
C LEU A 95 1.69 -14.26 38.18
N ASN A 96 1.83 -13.72 36.96
CA ASN A 96 1.04 -14.17 35.82
C ASN A 96 1.77 -15.33 35.13
N PRO A 97 1.25 -16.57 35.18
CA PRO A 97 1.95 -17.73 34.63
C PRO A 97 2.16 -17.66 33.11
N PHE A 98 1.53 -16.72 32.43
CA PHE A 98 1.57 -16.54 30.97
C PHE A 98 2.33 -15.29 30.50
N GLU A 99 2.97 -14.54 31.41
CA GLU A 99 3.79 -13.37 31.06
C GLU A 99 4.98 -13.75 30.14
N PHE A 100 5.47 -14.99 30.23
CA PHE A 100 6.52 -15.48 29.33
C PHE A 100 6.09 -15.52 27.84
N LEU A 101 4.78 -15.42 27.54
CA LEU A 101 4.25 -15.34 26.18
C LEU A 101 4.33 -13.92 25.59
N ASP A 102 4.66 -12.88 26.38
CA ASP A 102 4.78 -11.50 25.91
C ASP A 102 5.68 -11.32 24.67
N PRO A 103 6.88 -11.94 24.60
CA PRO A 103 7.72 -11.82 23.42
C PRO A 103 7.04 -12.38 22.16
N LEU A 104 6.19 -13.40 22.29
CA LEU A 104 5.45 -13.96 21.16
C LEU A 104 4.33 -13.00 20.73
N ASN A 105 3.57 -12.45 21.69
CA ASN A 105 2.51 -11.47 21.44
C ASN A 105 3.07 -10.24 20.69
N ASP A 106 4.17 -9.68 21.18
CA ASP A 106 4.86 -8.54 20.56
C ASP A 106 5.30 -8.82 19.11
N LEU A 107 5.82 -10.03 18.85
CA LEU A 107 6.25 -10.42 17.51
C LEU A 107 5.07 -10.53 16.55
N VAL A 108 3.97 -11.19 16.95
CA VAL A 108 2.80 -11.35 16.07
C VAL A 108 2.08 -10.01 15.86
N GLU A 109 2.05 -9.13 16.86
CA GLU A 109 1.50 -7.79 16.71
C GLU A 109 2.29 -6.97 15.68
N ARG A 110 3.62 -6.88 15.85
CA ARG A 110 4.51 -6.16 14.91
C ARG A 110 4.45 -6.75 13.50
N PHE A 111 4.45 -8.07 13.39
CA PHE A 111 4.36 -8.74 12.11
C PHE A 111 2.99 -8.49 11.44
N SER A 112 1.90 -8.46 12.20
CA SER A 112 0.57 -8.11 11.68
C SER A 112 0.53 -6.69 11.09
N TRP A 113 1.21 -5.72 11.71
CA TRP A 113 1.31 -4.36 11.18
C TRP A 113 2.08 -4.30 9.86
N ILE A 114 3.18 -5.06 9.75
CA ILE A 114 3.96 -5.17 8.50
C ILE A 114 3.09 -5.79 7.39
N LEU A 115 2.35 -6.86 7.69
CA LEU A 115 1.43 -7.49 6.74
C LEU A 115 0.32 -6.52 6.31
N LEU A 116 -0.24 -5.74 7.24
CA LEU A 116 -1.24 -4.72 6.90
C LEU A 116 -0.69 -3.67 5.94
N ALA A 117 0.51 -3.16 6.21
CA ALA A 117 1.18 -2.20 5.33
C ALA A 117 1.49 -2.81 3.96
N ALA A 118 1.93 -4.08 3.91
CA ALA A 118 2.18 -4.79 2.66
C ALA A 118 0.89 -4.98 1.84
N MET A 119 -0.21 -5.40 2.48
CA MET A 119 -1.51 -5.53 1.81
C MET A 119 -2.01 -4.19 1.28
N ALA A 120 -1.91 -3.12 2.08
CA ALA A 120 -2.27 -1.78 1.63
C ALA A 120 -1.42 -1.32 0.44
N SER A 121 -0.11 -1.63 0.45
CA SER A 121 0.79 -1.31 -0.66
C SER A 121 0.51 -2.10 -1.94
N ILE A 122 -0.10 -3.30 -1.84
CA ILE A 122 -0.44 -4.13 -3.01
C ILE A 122 -1.83 -3.77 -3.55
N GLY A 123 -2.77 -3.42 -2.67
CA GLY A 123 -4.15 -3.13 -3.02
C GLY A 123 -4.43 -1.69 -3.51
N ILE A 124 -3.48 -0.76 -3.32
CA ILE A 124 -3.50 0.62 -3.88
C ILE A 124 -2.74 0.63 -5.21
#